data_AF-A0AA37SNG9-F1
#
_entry.id   AF-A0AA37SNG9-F1
#
_cell.length_a   1.000
_cell.length_b   1.000
_cell.length_c   1.000
_cell.angle_alpha   90.00
_cell.angle_beta   90.00
_cell.angle_gamma   90.00
#
_symmetry.space_group_name_H-M   'P 1'
#
loop_
_entity.id
_entity.type
_entity.pdbx_description
1 polymer ?
#
loop_
_entity_poly.entity_id
_entity_poly.type
_entity_poly.pdbx_seq_one_letter_code
_entity_poly.pdbx_strand_id
1 'polypeptide(L)'
;MANSALFNGMQIPCAWTLSNGNQNIIIAIMDKYIDDEHFDLVGKIPYKYGTNNPINQDLNHGVQSVGAAVGIRNNGTCSAGSGGNSRVAAYRGQYANNSNIIDASNKGYQIISISAWNTISRATMVTATQNGTVVLVAGLD
;
A
#
# COMPACT_ATOMS: atom_id res chain seq x y z
N MET A 1 3.58 1.66 21.48
CA MET A 1 3.92 2.88 20.71
C MET A 1 4.62 2.42 19.44
N ALA A 2 4.07 2.72 18.25
CA ALA A 2 4.79 2.55 16.99
C ALA A 2 6.13 3.28 17.15
N ASN A 3 7.23 2.67 16.70
CA ASN A 3 8.58 3.17 16.93
C ASN A 3 8.68 4.64 16.49
N SER A 4 8.65 5.56 17.46
CA SER A 4 8.44 6.99 17.23
C SER A 4 9.56 7.61 16.41
N ALA A 5 10.73 6.95 16.35
CA ALA A 5 11.87 7.39 15.55
C ALA A 5 11.55 7.49 14.05
N LEU A 6 10.86 6.49 13.47
CA LEU A 6 10.55 6.49 12.02
C LEU A 6 9.54 7.57 11.65
N PHE A 7 8.48 7.71 12.43
CA PHE A 7 7.47 8.73 12.19
C PHE A 7 7.99 10.14 12.45
N ASN A 8 8.81 10.33 13.48
CA ASN A 8 9.43 11.63 13.74
C ASN A 8 10.45 11.99 12.65
N GLY A 9 11.22 11.03 12.14
CA GLY A 9 12.20 11.24 11.07
C GLY A 9 11.57 11.72 9.76
N MET A 10 10.32 11.33 9.48
CA MET A 10 9.54 11.79 8.32
C MET A 10 8.53 12.89 8.67
N GLN A 11 8.56 13.43 9.89
CA GLN A 11 7.62 14.44 10.39
C GLN A 11 6.13 14.05 10.23
N ILE A 12 5.83 12.76 10.26
CA ILE A 12 4.48 12.22 10.07
C ILE A 12 3.49 12.76 11.13
N PRO A 13 3.83 12.85 12.44
CA PRO A 13 2.91 13.42 13.42
C PRO A 13 2.59 14.90 13.15
N CYS A 14 3.53 15.67 12.62
CA CYS A 14 3.29 17.06 12.20
C CYS A 14 2.33 17.09 10.99
N ALA A 15 2.58 16.28 9.96
CA ALA A 15 1.72 16.21 8.77
C ALA A 15 0.26 15.85 9.13
N TRP A 16 0.07 14.98 10.12
CA TRP A 16 -1.26 14.62 10.63
C TRP A 16 -2.05 15.80 11.22
N THR A 17 -1.38 16.84 11.72
CA THR A 17 -2.04 18.08 12.17
C THR A 17 -2.57 18.93 11.02
N LEU A 18 -2.03 18.76 9.81
CA LEU A 18 -2.44 19.49 8.60
C LEU A 18 -3.54 18.75 7.85
N SER A 19 -3.41 17.43 7.73
CA SER A 19 -4.40 16.58 7.10
C SER A 19 -4.35 15.17 7.66
N ASN A 20 -5.51 14.57 7.81
CA ASN A 20 -5.65 13.17 8.20
C ASN A 20 -5.65 12.20 7.01
N GLY A 21 -5.32 12.67 5.81
CA GLY A 21 -5.48 11.93 4.56
C GLY A 21 -6.89 12.08 3.98
N ASN A 22 -7.13 11.45 2.83
CA ASN A 22 -8.38 11.56 2.10
C ASN A 22 -8.86 10.18 1.64
N GLN A 23 -10.10 9.81 1.98
CA GLN A 23 -10.68 8.53 1.60
C GLN A 23 -10.79 8.29 0.08
N ASN A 24 -10.76 9.37 -0.70
CA ASN A 24 -10.76 9.32 -2.16
C ASN A 24 -9.36 9.04 -2.74
N ILE A 25 -8.30 9.15 -1.93
CA ILE A 25 -6.96 8.71 -2.30
C ILE A 25 -6.87 7.21 -2.01
N ILE A 26 -6.83 6.42 -3.07
CA ILE A 26 -6.72 4.96 -3.02
C ILE A 26 -5.32 4.58 -3.50
N ILE A 27 -4.56 3.93 -2.62
CA ILE A 27 -3.21 3.44 -2.88
C ILE A 27 -3.31 1.99 -3.33
N ALA A 28 -2.87 1.67 -4.54
CA ALA A 28 -2.75 0.29 -4.98
C ALA A 28 -1.51 -0.34 -4.32
N ILE A 29 -1.71 -1.44 -3.59
CA ILE A 29 -0.64 -2.21 -2.93
C ILE A 29 -0.66 -3.62 -3.50
N MET A 30 0.49 -4.08 -3.96
CA MET A 30 0.65 -5.35 -4.69
C MET A 30 1.51 -6.31 -3.87
N ASP A 31 0.91 -7.43 -3.45
CA ASP A 31 1.58 -8.43 -2.63
C ASP A 31 0.98 -9.83 -2.83
N LYS A 32 1.60 -10.86 -2.27
CA LYS A 32 1.05 -12.23 -2.30
C LYS A 32 -0.10 -12.41 -1.32
N TYR A 33 0.01 -11.82 -0.14
CA TYR A 33 -0.95 -11.99 0.93
C TYR A 33 -1.26 -10.67 1.63
N ILE A 34 -2.55 -10.34 1.73
CA ILE A 34 -3.07 -9.20 2.49
C ILE A 34 -4.26 -9.68 3.30
N ASP A 35 -4.16 -9.57 4.62
CA ASP A 35 -5.24 -9.78 5.57
C ASP A 35 -6.09 -8.51 5.70
N ASP A 36 -7.26 -8.53 5.07
CA ASP A 36 -8.24 -7.46 5.08
C ASP A 36 -9.20 -7.51 6.29
N GLU A 37 -9.12 -8.58 7.08
CA GLU A 37 -9.88 -8.76 8.34
C GLU A 37 -9.06 -8.36 9.57
N HIS A 38 -7.77 -8.07 9.40
CA HIS A 38 -6.92 -7.56 10.47
C HIS A 38 -7.58 -6.37 11.18
N PHE A 39 -7.67 -6.43 12.51
CA PHE A 39 -8.42 -5.46 13.32
C PHE A 39 -7.98 -4.00 13.10
N ASP A 40 -6.71 -3.79 12.74
CA ASP A 40 -6.13 -2.47 12.44
C ASP A 40 -6.38 -1.98 11.00
N LEU A 41 -7.01 -2.79 10.15
CA LEU A 41 -7.25 -2.54 8.71
C LEU A 41 -8.73 -2.58 8.31
N VAL A 42 -9.65 -2.79 9.27
CA VAL A 42 -11.09 -2.87 9.01
C VAL A 42 -11.57 -1.63 8.25
N GLY A 43 -12.21 -1.86 7.09
CA GLY A 43 -12.74 -0.80 6.23
C GLY A 43 -11.70 -0.02 5.41
N LYS A 44 -10.41 -0.38 5.50
CA LYS A 44 -9.33 0.27 4.73
C LYS A 44 -9.14 -0.28 3.31
N ILE A 45 -9.67 -1.47 3.02
CA ILE A 45 -9.42 -2.19 1.76
C ILE A 45 -10.73 -2.44 0.99
N PRO A 46 -11.33 -1.39 0.39
CA PRO A 46 -12.58 -1.53 -0.35
C PRO A 46 -12.45 -2.26 -1.69
N TYR A 47 -11.25 -2.32 -2.29
CA TYR A 47 -11.02 -2.99 -3.57
C TYR A 47 -10.01 -4.11 -3.40
N LYS A 48 -10.35 -5.30 -3.90
CA LYS A 48 -9.54 -6.52 -3.74
C LYS A 48 -9.48 -7.24 -5.09
N TYR A 49 -8.29 -7.50 -5.56
CA TYR A 49 -8.02 -8.18 -6.82
C TYR A 49 -7.16 -9.41 -6.56
N GLY A 50 -7.45 -10.50 -7.28
CA GLY A 50 -6.81 -11.80 -7.04
C GLY A 50 -7.20 -12.44 -5.71
N THR A 51 -6.58 -13.58 -5.44
CA THR A 51 -6.81 -14.40 -4.24
C THR A 51 -5.51 -14.51 -3.47
N ASN A 52 -5.57 -14.37 -2.15
CA ASN A 52 -4.41 -14.52 -1.28
C ASN A 52 -3.67 -15.84 -1.57
N ASN A 53 -2.34 -15.75 -1.64
CA ASN A 53 -1.46 -16.88 -1.87
C ASN A 53 -0.49 -17.03 -0.69
N PRO A 54 -0.91 -17.73 0.39
CA PRO A 54 -0.13 -17.85 1.63
C PRO A 54 1.08 -18.78 1.53
N ILE A 55 1.44 -19.25 0.33
CA ILE A 55 2.55 -20.18 0.14
C ILE A 55 3.87 -19.50 0.55
N ASN A 56 4.65 -20.18 1.41
CA ASN A 56 5.98 -19.79 1.93
C ASN A 56 6.05 -18.78 3.08
N GLN A 57 5.11 -18.79 4.04
CA GLN A 57 5.17 -18.05 5.32
C GLN A 57 5.20 -16.51 5.25
N ASP A 58 5.13 -15.92 4.05
CA ASP A 58 5.17 -14.48 3.85
C ASP A 58 3.80 -13.81 4.08
N LEU A 59 3.16 -14.14 5.20
CA LEU A 59 1.81 -13.70 5.58
C LEU A 59 1.80 -12.25 6.08
N ASN A 60 2.97 -11.70 6.39
CA ASN A 60 3.07 -10.41 7.07
C ASN A 60 3.52 -9.28 6.14
N HIS A 61 4.23 -9.56 5.03
CA HIS A 61 4.84 -8.52 4.20
C HIS A 61 3.81 -7.57 3.57
N GLY A 62 2.76 -8.13 2.94
CA GLY A 62 1.66 -7.34 2.42
C GLY A 62 0.84 -6.65 3.52
N VAL A 63 0.57 -7.34 4.64
CA VAL A 63 -0.15 -6.76 5.79
C VAL A 63 0.60 -5.57 6.39
N GLN A 64 1.93 -5.68 6.53
CA GLN A 64 2.79 -4.59 7.00
C GLN A 64 2.82 -3.42 6.02
N SER A 65 2.87 -3.70 4.71
CA SER A 65 2.83 -2.68 3.66
C SER A 65 1.51 -1.89 3.71
N VAL A 66 0.37 -2.57 3.86
CA VAL A 66 -0.94 -1.93 4.04
C VAL A 66 -1.02 -1.17 5.36
N GLY A 67 -0.55 -1.76 6.46
CA GLY A 67 -0.53 -1.12 7.78
C GLY A 67 0.28 0.17 7.80
N ALA A 68 1.48 0.17 7.21
CA ALA A 68 2.31 1.36 7.09
C ALA A 68 1.64 2.46 6.27
N ALA A 69 0.89 2.10 5.23
CA ALA A 69 0.20 3.06 4.37
C ALA A 69 -1.08 3.62 5.02
N VAL A 70 -1.94 2.77 5.58
CA VAL A 70 -3.33 3.15 5.94
C VAL A 70 -3.84 2.55 7.25
N GLY A 71 -2.98 1.96 8.09
CA GLY A 71 -3.34 1.47 9.42
C GLY A 71 -4.16 2.49 10.21
N ILE A 72 -5.21 2.00 10.89
CA ILE A 72 -6.11 2.86 11.66
C ILE A 72 -5.32 3.55 12.76
N ARG A 73 -5.50 4.88 12.88
CA ARG A 73 -4.85 5.67 13.92
C ARG A 73 -5.73 5.76 15.16
N ASN A 74 -5.11 5.88 16.33
CA ASN A 74 -5.77 6.19 17.61
C ASN A 74 -6.88 5.20 18.02
N ASN A 75 -6.78 3.93 17.60
CA ASN A 75 -7.72 2.85 17.96
C ASN A 75 -7.18 1.92 19.07
N GLY A 76 -6.13 2.34 19.80
CA GLY A 76 -5.58 1.59 20.93
C GLY A 76 -4.64 0.43 20.55
N THR A 77 -4.31 0.24 19.27
CA THR A 77 -3.51 -0.90 18.77
C THR A 77 -1.99 -0.67 18.81
N CYS A 78 -1.56 0.49 19.31
CA CYS A 78 -0.17 0.93 19.34
C CYS A 78 0.51 1.04 17.96
N SER A 79 -0.22 0.89 16.86
CA SER A 79 0.23 1.07 15.49
C SER A 79 -0.53 2.22 14.83
N ALA A 80 -0.04 2.69 13.69
CA ALA A 80 -0.67 3.75 12.91
C ALA A 80 -0.13 3.71 11.48
N GLY A 81 -0.95 4.02 10.48
CA GLY A 81 -0.52 4.24 9.11
C GLY A 81 -0.23 5.73 8.82
N SER A 82 0.63 6.00 7.85
CA SER A 82 0.99 7.37 7.45
C SER A 82 -0.19 8.12 6.81
N GLY A 83 -0.95 7.44 5.95
CA GLY A 83 -2.05 8.00 5.14
C GLY A 83 -3.40 8.09 5.84
N GLY A 84 -3.51 7.72 7.11
CA GLY A 84 -4.67 7.97 7.97
C GLY A 84 -6.03 7.54 7.38
N ASN A 85 -6.73 8.45 6.70
CA ASN A 85 -8.05 8.27 6.10
C ASN A 85 -8.04 7.70 4.68
N SER A 86 -6.87 7.66 4.02
CA SER A 86 -6.71 7.01 2.73
C SER A 86 -7.09 5.52 2.78
N ARG A 87 -7.31 4.94 1.60
CA ARG A 87 -7.72 3.54 1.44
C ARG A 87 -6.78 2.80 0.50
N VAL A 88 -6.92 1.48 0.45
CA VAL A 88 -6.08 0.60 -0.38
C VAL A 88 -6.89 -0.19 -1.38
N ALA A 89 -6.36 -0.30 -2.59
CA ALA A 89 -6.72 -1.34 -3.54
C ALA A 89 -5.70 -2.48 -3.43
N ALA A 90 -6.11 -3.61 -2.88
CA ALA A 90 -5.24 -4.75 -2.63
C ALA A 90 -5.16 -5.65 -3.87
N TYR A 91 -3.99 -5.73 -4.48
CA TYR A 91 -3.65 -6.70 -5.51
C TYR A 91 -2.94 -7.88 -4.84
N ARG A 92 -3.60 -9.04 -4.82
CA ARG A 92 -3.21 -10.20 -4.02
C ARG A 92 -2.82 -11.38 -4.90
N GLY A 93 -2.13 -12.36 -4.30
CA GLY A 93 -1.82 -13.66 -4.91
C GLY A 93 -0.49 -13.74 -5.65
N GLN A 94 0.10 -12.60 -5.98
CA GLN A 94 1.38 -12.52 -6.69
C GLN A 94 2.07 -11.18 -6.41
N TYR A 95 3.41 -11.17 -6.48
CA TYR A 95 4.19 -9.94 -6.44
C TYR A 95 3.88 -9.04 -7.65
N ALA A 96 4.28 -7.77 -7.55
CA ALA A 96 4.08 -6.81 -8.63
C ALA A 96 4.72 -7.29 -9.94
N ASN A 97 4.02 -7.07 -11.05
CA ASN A 97 4.47 -7.40 -12.40
C ASN A 97 3.88 -6.42 -13.42
N ASN A 98 4.35 -6.48 -14.66
CA ASN A 98 3.88 -5.57 -15.71
C ASN A 98 2.34 -5.51 -15.85
N SER A 99 1.66 -6.65 -15.74
CA SER A 99 0.20 -6.70 -15.95
C SER A 99 -0.58 -6.01 -14.83
N ASN A 100 -0.25 -6.28 -13.56
CA ASN A 100 -1.00 -5.70 -12.44
C ASN A 100 -0.69 -4.21 -12.24
N ILE A 101 0.51 -3.74 -12.61
CA ILE A 101 0.87 -2.33 -12.62
C ILE A 101 0.02 -1.56 -13.65
N ILE A 102 -0.07 -2.06 -14.88
CA ILE A 102 -0.88 -1.43 -15.92
C ILE A 102 -2.37 -1.49 -15.59
N ASP A 103 -2.87 -2.61 -15.06
CA ASP A 103 -4.26 -2.70 -14.64
C ASP A 103 -4.60 -1.66 -13.56
N ALA A 104 -3.77 -1.54 -12.51
CA ALA A 104 -3.96 -0.56 -11.45
C ALA A 104 -3.95 0.88 -11.98
N SER A 105 -3.01 1.17 -12.87
CA SER A 105 -2.90 2.49 -13.50
C SER A 105 -4.11 2.81 -14.39
N ASN A 106 -4.56 1.86 -15.23
CA ASN A 106 -5.74 2.03 -16.08
C ASN A 106 -7.04 2.20 -15.29
N LYS A 107 -7.12 1.65 -14.06
CA LYS A 107 -8.22 1.91 -13.12
C LYS A 107 -8.18 3.31 -12.48
N GLY A 108 -7.15 4.10 -12.78
CA GLY A 108 -7.00 5.47 -12.29
C GLY A 108 -6.46 5.55 -10.87
N TYR A 109 -5.85 4.48 -10.32
CA TYR A 109 -5.18 4.60 -9.03
C TYR A 109 -3.97 5.53 -9.17
N GLN A 110 -3.99 6.62 -8.40
CA GLN A 110 -2.99 7.68 -8.48
C GLN A 110 -1.64 7.28 -7.88
N ILE A 111 -1.65 6.30 -6.98
CA ILE A 111 -0.46 5.83 -6.26
C ILE A 111 -0.42 4.29 -6.34
N ILE A 112 0.68 3.74 -6.82
CA ILE A 112 1.02 2.32 -6.73
C ILE A 112 2.25 2.19 -5.82
N SER A 113 2.16 1.36 -4.77
CA SER A 113 3.27 1.04 -3.87
C SER A 113 3.68 -0.42 -4.03
N ILE A 114 4.95 -0.64 -4.36
CA ILE A 114 5.54 -1.95 -4.66
C ILE A 114 6.70 -2.20 -3.72
N SER A 115 6.54 -3.16 -2.82
CA SER A 115 7.60 -3.63 -1.91
C SER A 115 8.21 -4.97 -2.33
N ALA A 116 7.56 -5.70 -3.26
CA ALA A 116 8.09 -6.92 -3.85
C ALA A 116 7.60 -7.08 -5.29
N TRP A 117 8.46 -7.57 -6.19
CA TRP A 117 8.16 -7.69 -7.61
C TRP A 117 8.77 -8.94 -8.23
N ASN A 118 8.18 -9.37 -9.36
CA ASN A 118 8.76 -10.34 -10.27
C ASN A 118 9.40 -9.59 -11.46
N THR A 119 8.64 -9.39 -12.54
CA THR A 119 9.13 -8.69 -13.74
C THR A 119 8.46 -7.33 -13.86
N ILE A 120 9.28 -6.28 -13.78
CA ILE A 120 8.89 -4.90 -14.02
C ILE A 120 9.77 -4.34 -15.13
N SER A 121 9.15 -3.80 -16.18
CA SER A 121 9.86 -3.18 -17.30
C SER A 121 9.81 -1.66 -17.25
N ARG A 122 10.81 -1.01 -17.87
CA ARG A 122 10.80 0.44 -18.11
C ARG A 122 9.54 0.88 -18.87
N ALA A 123 9.12 0.12 -19.89
CA ALA A 123 7.94 0.45 -20.69
C ALA A 123 6.68 0.54 -19.82
N THR A 124 6.49 -0.43 -18.93
CA THR A 124 5.39 -0.45 -17.94
C THR A 124 5.40 0.81 -17.07
N MET A 125 6.56 1.20 -16.54
CA MET A 125 6.69 2.39 -15.68
C MET A 125 6.43 3.68 -16.43
N VAL A 126 6.87 3.77 -17.69
CA VAL A 126 6.55 4.91 -18.57
C VAL A 126 5.04 4.98 -18.81
N THR A 127 4.40 3.88 -19.13
CA THR A 127 2.93 3.87 -19.34
C THR A 127 2.18 4.26 -18.07
N ALA A 128 2.55 3.69 -16.92
CA ALA A 128 1.89 4.02 -15.65
C ALA A 128 2.02 5.51 -15.30
N THR A 129 3.20 6.09 -15.47
CA THR A 129 3.43 7.52 -15.21
C THR A 129 2.74 8.43 -16.22
N GLN A 130 2.63 8.03 -17.49
CA GLN A 130 1.84 8.75 -18.51
C GLN A 130 0.34 8.77 -18.21
N ASN A 131 -0.18 7.73 -17.57
CA ASN A 131 -1.55 7.68 -17.06
C ASN A 131 -1.77 8.55 -15.81
N GLY A 132 -0.73 9.22 -15.31
CA GLY A 132 -0.80 10.06 -14.11
C GLY A 132 -0.62 9.29 -12.80
N THR A 133 -0.18 8.02 -12.85
CA THR A 133 0.11 7.23 -11.65
C THR A 133 1.53 7.49 -11.16
N VAL A 134 1.68 7.80 -9.86
CA VAL A 134 2.97 7.75 -9.17
C VAL A 134 3.23 6.31 -8.75
N VAL A 135 4.37 5.76 -9.17
CA VAL A 135 4.78 4.39 -8.79
C VAL A 135 5.96 4.48 -7.83
N LEU A 136 5.75 4.02 -6.60
CA LEU A 136 6.79 3.85 -5.60
C LEU A 136 7.25 2.39 -5.63
N VAL A 137 8.54 2.18 -5.87
CA VAL A 137 9.15 0.85 -5.87
C VAL A 137 10.23 0.84 -4.80
N ALA A 138 10.22 -0.17 -3.93
CA ALA A 138 11.31 -0.39 -2.99
C ALA A 138 12.60 -0.59 -3.79
N GLY A 139 13.59 0.26 -3.55
CA GLY A 139 14.92 0.14 -4.14
C GLY A 139 15.92 -0.17 -3.05
N LEU A 140 16.46 -1.39 -3.08
CA LEU A 140 17.71 -1.75 -2.43
C LEU A 140 18.40 -2.74 -3.37
N ASP A 141 19.49 -2.28 -3.98
CA ASP A 141 20.55 -3.15 -4.46
C ASP A 141 21.51 -3.42 -3.28
#